data_AF-A0A0W0VY79-F1
#
_entry.id   AF-A0A0W0VY79-F1
#
_cell.length_a   1.000
_cell.length_b   1.000
_cell.length_c   1.000
_cell.angle_alpha   90.00
_cell.angle_beta   90.00
_cell.angle_gamma   90.00
#
_symmetry.space_group_name_H-M   'P 1'
#
loop_
_entity.id
_entity.type
_entity.pdbx_description
1 polymer ?
#
loop_
_entity_poly.entity_id
_entity_poly.type
_entity_poly.pdbx_seq_one_letter_code
_entity_poly.pdbx_strand_id
1 'polypeptide(L)'
;MKLYHSLSEAIAAFQRKSREVLAIISFNGQAYFVFRSNPNAQISTIMQAHAKMAIGNELRHCDTKKVDVVRKQKLYNFMMNSGVSQQFPQNAQHAEENLIRNFPNILKKFKAEFPNQKINTIEIFLTHSPCSSKGKKKYSAQCHINNFFLPPGCDKKLAAFFKKENYKSIDKQLFDKKVKLRIHYNHQFDPSIEYNNHFIREADPILKTVLCDGLDSRVKH
;
A
#
# COMPACT_ATOMS: atom_id res chain seq x y z
N MET A 1 -10.95 -0.38 -6.60
CA MET A 1 -9.84 0.59 -6.66
C MET A 1 -10.37 1.96 -7.07
N LYS A 2 -10.15 3.01 -6.27
CA LYS A 2 -10.66 4.37 -6.52
C LYS A 2 -9.59 5.21 -7.23
N LEU A 3 -10.02 6.14 -8.09
CA LEU A 3 -9.19 7.20 -8.68
C LEU A 3 -9.38 8.46 -7.84
N TYR A 4 -8.29 9.16 -7.56
CA TYR A 4 -8.27 10.44 -6.84
C TYR A 4 -7.67 11.52 -7.75
N HIS A 5 -8.13 12.77 -7.59
CA HIS A 5 -7.71 13.87 -8.48
C HIS A 5 -6.55 14.70 -7.90
N SER A 6 -6.20 14.48 -6.63
CA SER A 6 -5.04 15.11 -6.01
C SER A 6 -4.34 14.18 -5.03
N LEU A 7 -3.07 14.45 -4.77
CA LEU A 7 -2.29 13.74 -3.76
C LEU A 7 -2.90 13.90 -2.36
N SER A 8 -3.39 15.10 -2.03
CA SER A 8 -4.05 15.39 -0.75
C SER A 8 -5.33 14.58 -0.57
N GLU A 9 -6.19 14.47 -1.61
CA GLU A 9 -7.39 13.65 -1.57
C GLU A 9 -7.05 12.16 -1.39
N ALA A 10 -6.04 11.68 -2.12
CA ALA A 10 -5.57 10.31 -2.03
C ALA A 10 -5.09 9.99 -0.61
N ILE A 11 -4.34 10.88 0.03
CA ILE A 11 -3.80 10.68 1.38
C ILE A 11 -4.90 10.80 2.46
N ALA A 12 -5.76 11.82 2.37
CA ALA A 12 -6.80 12.10 3.36
C ALA A 12 -7.78 10.92 3.53
N ALA A 13 -8.09 10.22 2.45
CA ALA A 13 -8.94 9.04 2.47
C ALA A 13 -8.40 7.88 3.34
N PHE A 14 -7.10 7.89 3.67
CA PHE A 14 -6.43 6.74 4.30
C PHE A 14 -5.72 7.04 5.61
N GLN A 15 -5.60 8.30 6.03
CA GLN A 15 -5.07 8.70 7.34
C GLN A 15 -5.81 8.09 8.56
N ARG A 16 -6.94 7.38 8.37
CA ARG A 16 -7.71 6.73 9.44
C ARG A 16 -7.02 5.51 10.07
N LYS A 17 -5.95 4.96 9.48
CA LYS A 17 -5.23 3.79 10.02
C LYS A 17 -3.73 4.05 10.07
N SER A 18 -3.23 4.42 11.26
CA SER A 18 -1.87 4.93 11.52
C SER A 18 -0.69 3.98 11.22
N ARG A 19 -0.93 2.77 10.70
CA ARG A 19 0.09 1.71 10.53
C ARG A 19 0.11 1.06 9.15
N GLU A 20 -0.65 1.58 8.18
CA GLU A 20 -0.76 0.95 6.85
C GLU A 20 0.36 1.41 5.92
N VAL A 21 1.23 0.50 5.47
CA VAL A 21 2.23 0.79 4.42
C VAL A 21 1.52 0.96 3.08
N LEU A 22 1.76 2.11 2.43
CA LEU A 22 1.13 2.52 1.17
C LEU A 22 2.15 2.79 0.06
N ALA A 23 1.72 2.52 -1.16
CA ALA A 23 2.31 3.01 -2.41
C ALA A 23 1.26 3.77 -3.19
N ILE A 24 1.57 4.99 -3.62
CA ILE A 24 0.69 5.85 -4.42
C ILE A 24 1.34 6.01 -5.79
N ILE A 25 0.57 5.87 -6.86
CA ILE A 25 1.01 6.19 -8.22
C ILE A 25 0.17 7.31 -8.79
N SER A 26 0.83 8.25 -9.46
CA SER A 26 0.23 9.36 -10.18
C SER A 26 0.54 9.23 -11.67
N PHE A 27 -0.47 9.48 -12.50
CA PHE A 27 -0.30 9.72 -13.92
C PHE A 27 -0.57 11.19 -14.24
N ASN A 28 0.36 11.82 -14.95
CA ASN A 28 0.29 13.22 -15.39
C ASN A 28 0.06 14.24 -14.26
N GLY A 29 0.23 13.87 -12.99
CA GLY A 29 -0.07 14.74 -11.85
C GLY A 29 -1.57 14.96 -11.58
N GLN A 30 -2.45 14.19 -12.21
CA GLN A 30 -3.92 14.42 -12.15
C GLN A 30 -4.73 13.17 -11.78
N ALA A 31 -4.13 11.99 -11.86
CA ALA A 31 -4.80 10.73 -11.58
C ALA A 31 -3.99 9.90 -10.59
N TYR A 32 -4.49 9.80 -9.37
CA TYR A 32 -3.81 9.15 -8.26
C TYR A 32 -4.50 7.84 -7.88
N PHE A 33 -3.71 6.80 -7.66
CA PHE A 33 -4.18 5.49 -7.21
C PHE A 33 -3.36 5.03 -6.01
N VAL A 34 -4.02 4.43 -5.04
CA VAL A 34 -3.39 4.03 -3.77
C VAL A 34 -3.45 2.52 -3.58
N PHE A 35 -2.31 1.96 -3.21
CA PHE A 35 -2.10 0.56 -2.93
C PHE A 35 -1.63 0.37 -1.50
N ARG A 36 -2.14 -0.67 -0.86
CA ARG A 36 -1.81 -1.00 0.53
C ARG A 36 -1.05 -2.31 0.57
N SER A 37 -0.18 -2.46 1.55
CA SER A 37 0.33 -3.77 1.93
C SER A 37 -0.78 -4.58 2.59
N ASN A 38 -0.88 -5.87 2.25
CA ASN A 38 -1.80 -6.80 2.90
C ASN A 38 -1.00 -7.79 3.76
N PRO A 39 -1.40 -8.01 5.02
CA PRO A 39 -0.84 -9.09 5.81
C PRO A 39 -1.18 -10.46 5.21
N ASN A 40 -0.47 -11.50 5.65
CA ASN A 40 -0.81 -12.87 5.27
C ASN A 40 -2.14 -13.31 5.93
N ALA A 41 -2.63 -14.48 5.54
CA ALA A 41 -3.91 -15.00 5.99
C ALA A 41 -4.00 -15.17 7.51
N GLN A 42 -2.94 -15.64 8.15
CA GLN A 42 -2.88 -15.83 9.61
C GLN A 42 -3.01 -14.49 10.35
N ILE A 43 -2.19 -13.50 9.97
CA ILE A 43 -2.21 -12.16 10.56
C ILE A 43 -3.56 -11.47 10.29
N SER A 44 -4.11 -11.60 9.07
CA SER A 44 -5.42 -11.05 8.73
C SER A 44 -6.53 -11.66 9.60
N THR A 45 -6.47 -12.97 9.84
CA THR A 45 -7.47 -13.69 10.65
C THR A 45 -7.41 -13.27 12.12
N ILE A 46 -6.22 -13.14 12.71
CA ILE A 46 -6.09 -12.67 14.10
C ILE A 46 -6.50 -11.19 14.25
N MET A 47 -6.22 -10.35 13.25
CA MET A 47 -6.71 -8.97 13.21
C MET A 47 -8.24 -8.91 13.13
N GLN A 48 -8.85 -9.77 12.31
CA GLN A 48 -10.31 -9.85 12.22
C GLN A 48 -10.95 -10.39 13.51
N ALA A 49 -10.32 -11.37 14.17
CA ALA A 49 -10.75 -11.84 15.49
C ALA A 49 -10.70 -10.71 16.52
N HIS A 50 -9.62 -9.92 16.54
CA HIS A 50 -9.51 -8.74 17.40
C HIS A 50 -10.60 -7.71 17.12
N ALA A 51 -10.87 -7.39 15.84
CA ALA A 51 -11.92 -6.45 15.47
C ALA A 51 -13.31 -6.93 15.90
N LYS A 52 -13.61 -8.23 15.72
CA LYS A 52 -14.87 -8.83 16.18
C LYS A 52 -15.03 -8.76 17.70
N MET A 53 -13.94 -8.95 18.45
CA MET A 53 -13.95 -8.78 19.91
C MET A 53 -14.21 -7.31 20.30
N ALA A 54 -13.57 -6.35 19.63
CA ALA A 54 -13.78 -4.93 19.89
C ALA A 54 -15.24 -4.50 19.63
N ILE A 55 -15.83 -4.95 18.53
CA ILE A 55 -17.25 -4.74 18.22
C ILE A 55 -18.14 -5.40 19.29
N GLY A 56 -17.80 -6.63 19.70
CA GLY A 56 -18.52 -7.32 20.77
C GLY A 56 -18.49 -6.57 22.11
N ASN A 57 -17.37 -5.94 22.45
CA ASN A 57 -17.26 -5.08 23.62
C ASN A 57 -18.10 -3.80 23.47
N GLU A 58 -18.06 -3.16 22.29
CA GLU A 58 -18.85 -1.96 21.98
C GLU A 58 -20.35 -2.22 22.16
N LEU A 59 -20.86 -3.32 21.59
CA LEU A 59 -22.26 -3.73 21.71
C LEU A 59 -22.67 -4.05 23.16
N ARG A 60 -21.71 -4.30 24.05
CA ARG A 60 -21.92 -4.53 25.49
C ARG A 60 -21.61 -3.29 26.33
N HIS A 61 -21.42 -2.13 25.70
CA HIS A 61 -21.01 -0.88 26.35
C HIS A 61 -19.75 -1.03 27.23
N CYS A 62 -18.85 -1.93 26.83
CA CYS A 62 -17.56 -2.17 27.47
C CYS A 62 -16.44 -1.42 26.73
N ASP A 63 -15.29 -1.25 27.39
CA ASP A 63 -14.10 -0.67 26.77
C ASP A 63 -13.65 -1.49 25.55
N THR A 64 -13.66 -0.86 24.37
CA THR A 64 -13.28 -1.45 23.08
C THR A 64 -11.78 -1.71 22.98
N LYS A 65 -10.96 -1.03 23.79
CA LYS A 65 -9.50 -1.24 23.85
C LYS A 65 -9.12 -2.43 24.71
N LYS A 66 -9.97 -2.84 25.65
CA LYS A 66 -9.71 -3.93 26.58
C LYS A 66 -10.18 -5.28 26.00
N VAL A 67 -9.46 -5.74 24.97
CA VAL A 67 -9.74 -7.05 24.37
C VAL A 67 -9.06 -8.17 25.17
N ASP A 68 -9.88 -9.08 25.71
CA ASP A 68 -9.42 -10.30 26.38
C ASP A 68 -8.58 -11.17 25.42
N VAL A 69 -7.32 -11.38 25.78
CA VAL A 69 -6.33 -12.09 24.97
C VAL A 69 -6.70 -13.57 24.79
N VAL A 70 -7.21 -14.22 25.84
CA VAL A 70 -7.57 -15.64 25.83
C VAL A 70 -8.81 -15.85 24.94
N ARG A 71 -9.83 -15.01 25.09
CA ARG A 71 -11.03 -15.06 24.23
C ARG A 71 -10.70 -14.76 22.77
N LYS A 72 -9.87 -13.75 22.51
CA LYS A 72 -9.37 -13.45 21.16
C LYS A 72 -8.67 -14.66 20.54
N GLN A 73 -7.82 -15.35 21.30
CA GLN A 73 -7.10 -16.53 20.81
C GLN A 73 -8.06 -17.70 20.52
N LYS A 74 -9.05 -17.94 21.38
CA LYS A 74 -10.10 -18.94 21.14
C LYS A 74 -10.89 -18.64 19.87
N LEU A 75 -11.31 -17.38 19.69
CA LEU A 75 -12.02 -16.94 18.49
C LEU A 75 -11.16 -17.08 17.23
N TYR A 76 -9.88 -16.72 17.29
CA TYR A 76 -8.95 -16.92 16.19
C TYR A 76 -8.83 -18.38 15.80
N ASN A 77 -8.63 -19.29 16.76
CA ASN A 77 -8.54 -20.73 16.48
C ASN A 77 -9.84 -21.25 15.84
N PHE A 78 -11.00 -20.82 16.35
CA PHE A 78 -12.29 -21.14 15.75
C PHE A 78 -12.40 -20.64 14.30
N MET A 79 -12.00 -19.40 14.02
CA MET A 79 -12.02 -18.81 12.68
C MET A 79 -11.06 -19.52 11.72
N MET A 80 -9.88 -19.92 12.20
CA MET A 80 -8.92 -20.72 11.43
C MET A 80 -9.50 -22.07 11.04
N ASN A 81 -10.11 -22.78 12.00
CA ASN A 81 -10.75 -24.09 11.77
C ASN A 81 -11.98 -23.97 10.84
N SER A 82 -12.66 -22.82 10.86
CA SER A 82 -13.81 -22.52 10.00
C SER A 82 -13.42 -22.04 8.60
N GLY A 83 -12.14 -22.07 8.24
CA GLY A 83 -11.66 -21.70 6.90
C GLY A 83 -11.67 -20.21 6.60
N VAL A 84 -11.84 -19.33 7.60
CA VAL A 84 -11.86 -17.86 7.38
C VAL A 84 -10.56 -17.36 6.76
N SER A 85 -9.42 -18.00 7.09
CA SER A 85 -8.11 -17.68 6.54
C SER A 85 -8.03 -17.82 5.01
N GLN A 86 -8.90 -18.64 4.40
CA GLN A 86 -8.95 -18.83 2.94
C GLN A 86 -9.50 -17.60 2.21
N GLN A 87 -10.21 -16.70 2.93
CA GLN A 87 -10.72 -15.45 2.37
C GLN A 87 -9.64 -14.37 2.22
N PHE A 88 -8.43 -14.62 2.76
CA PHE A 88 -7.32 -13.68 2.76
C PHE A 88 -6.17 -14.13 1.84
N PRO A 89 -5.29 -13.21 1.43
CA PRO A 89 -4.06 -13.56 0.74
C PRO A 89 -3.21 -14.53 1.58
N GLN A 90 -2.85 -15.69 1.01
CA GLN A 90 -2.08 -16.71 1.73
C GLN A 90 -0.69 -16.20 2.13
N ASN A 91 -0.08 -15.38 1.28
CA ASN A 91 1.18 -14.71 1.55
C ASN A 91 0.97 -13.22 1.80
N ALA A 92 1.84 -12.64 2.62
CA ALA A 92 1.89 -11.19 2.77
C ALA A 92 2.21 -10.56 1.41
N GLN A 93 1.51 -9.48 1.08
CA GLN A 93 1.66 -8.76 -0.18
C GLN A 93 2.11 -7.35 0.12
N HIS A 94 3.22 -6.94 -0.48
CA HIS A 94 3.74 -5.60 -0.30
C HIS A 94 2.98 -4.61 -1.20
N ALA A 95 2.89 -3.33 -0.78
CA ALA A 95 2.18 -2.30 -1.52
C ALA A 95 2.69 -2.14 -2.97
N GLU A 96 4.00 -2.29 -3.19
CA GLU A 96 4.64 -2.23 -4.50
C GLU A 96 4.20 -3.38 -5.41
N GLU A 97 4.04 -4.58 -4.87
CA GLU A 97 3.53 -5.73 -5.64
C GLU A 97 2.06 -5.57 -5.99
N ASN A 98 1.28 -5.03 -5.05
CA ASN A 98 -0.13 -4.73 -5.29
C ASN A 98 -0.29 -3.65 -6.35
N LEU A 99 0.60 -2.65 -6.37
CA LEU A 99 0.69 -1.65 -7.43
C LEU A 99 0.99 -2.30 -8.78
N ILE A 100 2.05 -3.12 -8.87
CA ILE A 100 2.41 -3.79 -10.12
C ILE A 100 1.27 -4.70 -10.60
N ARG A 101 0.70 -5.52 -9.71
CA ARG A 101 -0.40 -6.45 -10.02
C ARG A 101 -1.63 -5.73 -10.58
N ASN A 102 -2.00 -4.61 -9.99
CA ASN A 102 -3.17 -3.84 -10.41
C ASN A 102 -2.87 -2.81 -11.49
N PHE A 103 -1.64 -2.75 -12.02
CA PHE A 103 -1.25 -1.79 -13.03
C PHE A 103 -2.18 -1.82 -14.27
N PRO A 104 -2.56 -2.98 -14.85
CA PRO A 104 -3.52 -3.01 -15.96
C PRO A 104 -4.88 -2.37 -15.62
N ASN A 105 -5.33 -2.52 -14.37
CA ASN A 105 -6.61 -1.99 -13.93
C ASN A 105 -6.58 -0.47 -13.73
N ILE A 106 -5.48 0.12 -13.27
CA ILE A 106 -5.35 1.59 -13.21
C ILE A 106 -5.26 2.21 -14.60
N LEU A 107 -4.62 1.54 -15.57
CA LEU A 107 -4.60 2.02 -16.96
C LEU A 107 -6.00 2.05 -17.57
N LYS A 108 -6.81 1.00 -17.34
CA LYS A 108 -8.22 0.97 -17.77
C LYS A 108 -9.01 2.13 -17.17
N LYS A 109 -8.83 2.42 -15.88
CA LYS A 109 -9.49 3.54 -15.19
C LYS A 109 -9.03 4.90 -15.71
N PHE A 110 -7.73 5.08 -15.90
CA PHE A 110 -7.17 6.30 -16.47
C PHE A 110 -7.75 6.57 -17.86
N LYS A 111 -7.82 5.56 -18.73
CA LYS A 111 -8.42 5.69 -20.07
C LYS A 111 -9.91 6.04 -20.03
N ALA A 112 -10.67 5.47 -19.10
CA ALA A 112 -12.08 5.77 -18.98
C ALA A 112 -12.31 7.23 -18.55
N GLU A 113 -11.47 7.74 -17.64
CA GLU A 113 -11.56 9.12 -17.14
C GLU A 113 -10.96 10.15 -18.10
N PHE A 114 -9.86 9.80 -18.78
CA PHE A 114 -9.06 10.68 -19.64
C PHE A 114 -8.83 10.04 -21.02
N PRO A 115 -9.89 9.82 -21.84
CA PRO A 115 -9.82 8.99 -23.05
C PRO A 115 -8.85 9.52 -24.13
N ASN A 116 -8.63 10.83 -24.17
CA ASN A 116 -7.79 11.48 -25.17
C ASN A 116 -6.38 11.82 -24.68
N GLN A 117 -6.02 11.37 -23.47
CA GLN A 117 -4.74 11.73 -22.85
C GLN A 117 -3.76 10.56 -22.86
N LYS A 118 -2.52 10.84 -23.25
CA LYS A 118 -1.39 9.92 -23.09
C LYS A 118 -0.75 10.12 -21.73
N ILE A 119 -0.22 9.05 -21.17
CA ILE A 119 0.59 9.11 -19.94
C ILE A 119 2.00 9.57 -20.35
N ASN A 120 2.38 10.76 -19.88
CA ASN A 120 3.69 11.37 -20.13
C ASN A 120 4.55 11.45 -18.85
N THR A 121 3.93 11.44 -17.66
CA THR A 121 4.62 11.36 -16.39
C THR A 121 4.03 10.27 -15.50
N ILE A 122 4.91 9.55 -14.82
CA ILE A 122 4.57 8.58 -13.78
C ILE A 122 5.36 8.95 -12.53
N GLU A 123 4.65 9.25 -11.45
CA GLU A 123 5.26 9.50 -10.15
C GLU A 123 4.76 8.47 -9.15
N ILE A 124 5.67 7.79 -8.45
CA ILE A 124 5.35 6.80 -7.44
C ILE A 124 5.82 7.32 -6.09
N PHE A 125 4.92 7.41 -5.13
CA PHE A 125 5.23 7.85 -3.76
C PHE A 125 5.09 6.68 -2.81
N LEU A 126 6.17 6.35 -2.11
CA LEU A 126 6.18 5.30 -1.11
C LEU A 126 6.27 5.91 0.27
N THR A 127 5.44 5.37 1.16
CA THR A 127 5.44 5.76 2.56
C THR A 127 6.59 5.13 3.35
N HIS A 128 7.23 4.10 2.80
CA HIS A 128 8.37 3.39 3.39
C HIS A 128 9.37 3.08 2.29
N SER A 129 10.65 2.95 2.65
CA SER A 129 11.66 2.45 1.71
C SER A 129 11.30 1.02 1.27
N PRO A 130 11.40 0.71 -0.03
CA PRO A 130 11.08 -0.63 -0.51
C PRO A 130 12.08 -1.64 0.05
N CYS A 131 11.59 -2.82 0.44
CA CYS A 131 12.48 -3.87 0.99
C CYS A 131 13.52 -4.31 -0.06
N SER A 132 14.75 -4.60 0.37
CA SER A 132 15.83 -5.04 -0.52
C SER A 132 16.32 -6.44 -0.18
N SER A 133 16.66 -7.22 -1.21
CA SER A 133 17.30 -8.54 -1.04
C SER A 133 18.71 -8.45 -0.45
N LYS A 134 19.33 -7.27 -0.46
CA LYS A 134 20.63 -6.99 0.16
C LYS A 134 20.48 -6.45 1.61
N GLY A 135 19.25 -6.24 2.06
CA GLY A 135 18.95 -5.71 3.39
C GLY A 135 19.07 -6.77 4.49
N LYS A 136 19.11 -6.30 5.75
CA LYS A 136 19.15 -7.18 6.94
C LYS A 136 17.79 -7.80 7.30
N LYS A 137 16.68 -7.20 6.85
CA LYS A 137 15.31 -7.63 7.18
C LYS A 137 14.76 -8.61 6.13
N LYS A 138 13.71 -9.34 6.51
CA LYS A 138 12.94 -10.18 5.58
C LYS A 138 12.45 -9.33 4.39
N TYR A 139 12.65 -9.85 3.19
CA TYR A 139 12.28 -9.18 1.94
C TYR A 139 11.26 -10.03 1.18
N SER A 140 10.57 -9.39 0.23
CA SER A 140 9.66 -10.14 -0.63
C SER A 140 10.40 -11.00 -1.65
N ALA A 141 10.08 -12.29 -1.69
CA ALA A 141 10.67 -13.29 -2.58
C ALA A 141 10.40 -12.99 -4.07
N GLN A 142 11.09 -13.70 -4.96
CA GLN A 142 10.80 -13.64 -6.39
C GLN A 142 9.36 -14.12 -6.69
N CYS A 143 8.73 -13.56 -7.70
CA CYS A 143 7.35 -13.93 -8.09
C CYS A 143 7.06 -13.59 -9.56
N HIS A 144 5.95 -14.12 -10.06
CA HIS A 144 5.37 -13.69 -11.34
C HIS A 144 4.15 -12.82 -11.09
N ILE A 145 4.11 -11.64 -11.71
CA ILE A 145 2.96 -10.73 -11.67
C ILE A 145 2.73 -10.20 -13.08
N ASN A 146 1.50 -10.28 -13.57
CA ASN A 146 1.12 -9.84 -14.93
C ASN A 146 2.02 -10.42 -16.03
N ASN A 147 2.39 -11.70 -15.89
CA ASN A 147 3.31 -12.42 -16.78
C ASN A 147 4.77 -11.90 -16.78
N PHE A 148 5.14 -10.97 -15.90
CA PHE A 148 6.53 -10.57 -15.70
C PHE A 148 7.16 -11.39 -14.57
N PHE A 149 8.36 -11.92 -14.84
CA PHE A 149 9.22 -12.42 -13.77
C PHE A 149 9.81 -11.23 -12.99
N LEU A 150 9.58 -11.22 -11.68
CA LEU A 150 10.02 -10.16 -10.79
C LEU A 150 11.06 -10.70 -9.78
N PRO A 151 12.24 -10.06 -9.69
CA PRO A 151 13.33 -10.49 -8.81
C PRO A 151 12.98 -10.29 -7.33
N PRO A 152 13.74 -10.90 -6.39
CA PRO A 152 13.54 -10.66 -4.95
C PRO A 152 13.84 -9.21 -4.55
N GLY A 153 13.05 -8.66 -3.61
CA GLY A 153 13.15 -7.29 -3.11
C GLY A 153 12.28 -6.28 -3.89
N CYS A 154 11.43 -5.51 -3.21
CA CYS A 154 10.56 -4.51 -3.83
C CYS A 154 11.34 -3.44 -4.60
N ASP A 155 12.55 -3.10 -4.15
CA ASP A 155 13.46 -2.18 -4.84
C ASP A 155 13.78 -2.65 -6.26
N LYS A 156 14.14 -3.93 -6.40
CA LYS A 156 14.44 -4.57 -7.68
C LYS A 156 13.18 -4.83 -8.49
N LYS A 157 12.04 -5.12 -7.86
CA LYS A 157 10.75 -5.27 -8.56
C LYS A 157 10.31 -3.97 -9.22
N LEU A 158 10.36 -2.85 -8.49
CA LEU A 158 10.05 -1.54 -9.04
C LEU A 158 11.04 -1.17 -10.15
N ALA A 159 12.34 -1.44 -9.97
CA ALA A 159 13.33 -1.22 -11.02
C ALA A 159 13.04 -2.07 -12.28
N ALA A 160 12.77 -3.37 -12.10
CA ALA A 160 12.46 -4.27 -13.21
C ALA A 160 11.16 -3.88 -13.92
N PHE A 161 10.13 -3.45 -13.21
CA PHE A 161 8.85 -3.12 -13.82
C PHE A 161 8.82 -1.72 -14.45
N PHE A 162 9.30 -0.71 -13.72
CA PHE A 162 9.23 0.69 -14.13
C PHE A 162 10.49 1.19 -14.84
N LYS A 163 11.68 0.97 -14.26
CA LYS A 163 12.93 1.51 -14.86
C LYS A 163 13.31 0.82 -16.16
N LYS A 164 12.97 -0.47 -16.32
CA LYS A 164 13.13 -1.20 -17.59
C LYS A 164 11.94 -1.06 -18.54
N GLU A 165 10.99 -0.18 -18.22
CA GLU A 165 9.81 0.11 -19.05
C GLU A 165 8.88 -1.07 -19.37
N ASN A 166 8.97 -2.18 -18.62
CA ASN A 166 8.10 -3.35 -18.82
C ASN A 166 6.60 -2.99 -18.75
N TYR A 167 6.25 -1.99 -17.93
CA TYR A 167 4.88 -1.47 -17.84
C TYR A 167 4.29 -1.00 -19.17
N LYS A 168 5.11 -0.54 -20.14
CA LYS A 168 4.63 -0.10 -21.46
C LYS A 168 4.07 -1.25 -22.29
N SER A 169 4.52 -2.48 -22.06
CA SER A 169 4.03 -3.64 -22.82
C SER A 169 2.57 -4.01 -22.51
N ILE A 170 2.02 -3.52 -21.40
CA ILE A 170 0.62 -3.74 -21.02
C ILE A 170 -0.33 -2.94 -21.92
N ASP A 171 0.03 -1.71 -22.27
CA ASP A 171 -0.73 -0.85 -23.18
C ASP A 171 0.16 0.22 -23.81
N LYS A 172 0.93 -0.18 -24.82
CA LYS A 172 1.94 0.68 -25.45
C LYS A 172 1.34 1.96 -26.04
N GLN A 173 0.08 1.90 -26.47
CA GLN A 173 -0.61 3.03 -27.06
C GLN A 173 -0.98 4.08 -26.02
N LEU A 174 -1.13 3.74 -24.74
CA LEU A 174 -1.50 4.71 -23.72
C LEU A 174 -0.34 5.63 -23.29
N PHE A 175 0.90 5.24 -23.54
CA PHE A 175 2.09 5.98 -23.12
C PHE A 175 2.65 6.84 -24.24
N ASP A 176 3.20 8.00 -23.87
CA ASP A 176 4.03 8.77 -24.78
C ASP A 176 5.38 8.07 -25.05
N LYS A 177 6.07 8.44 -26.12
CA LYS A 177 7.39 7.87 -26.49
C LYS A 177 8.38 8.01 -25.33
N LYS A 178 8.41 9.18 -24.69
CA LYS A 178 9.31 9.49 -23.58
C LYS A 178 8.52 9.82 -22.31
N VAL A 179 8.26 8.79 -21.50
CA VAL A 179 7.61 8.94 -20.20
C VAL A 179 8.64 9.37 -19.15
N LYS A 180 8.37 10.44 -18.40
CA LYS A 180 9.17 10.84 -17.24
C LYS A 180 8.73 10.01 -16.03
N LEU A 181 9.61 9.15 -15.53
CA LEU A 181 9.36 8.32 -14.35
C LEU A 181 10.12 8.86 -13.14
N ARG A 182 9.43 9.01 -12.01
CA ARG A 182 10.03 9.32 -10.70
C ARG A 182 9.47 8.39 -9.63
N ILE A 183 10.36 7.89 -8.76
CA ILE A 183 9.98 7.05 -7.62
C ILE A 183 10.54 7.73 -6.37
N HIS A 184 9.64 8.13 -5.51
CA HIS A 184 9.84 8.96 -4.33
C HIS A 184 9.73 8.09 -3.08
N TYR A 185 10.82 8.00 -2.32
CA TYR A 185 10.88 7.32 -1.02
C TYR A 185 12.05 7.86 -0.20
N ASN A 186 11.93 7.78 1.12
CA ASN A 186 13.06 8.12 1.98
C ASN A 186 14.16 7.06 1.81
N HIS A 187 15.34 7.47 1.34
CA HIS A 187 16.50 6.58 1.14
C HIS A 187 17.23 6.26 2.45
N GLN A 188 17.04 7.07 3.50
CA GLN A 188 17.59 6.84 4.82
C GLN A 188 16.61 5.99 5.61
N PHE A 189 16.81 4.68 5.55
CA PHE A 189 16.15 3.77 6.48
C PHE A 189 16.80 3.94 7.86
N ASP A 190 16.05 4.46 8.84
CA ASP A 190 16.54 4.63 10.20
C ASP A 190 16.17 3.39 11.05
N PRO A 191 17.14 2.52 11.37
CA PRO A 191 16.88 1.30 12.14
C PRO A 191 16.49 1.58 13.60
N SER A 192 16.67 2.82 14.08
CA SER A 192 16.33 3.23 15.45
C SER A 192 14.85 3.58 15.62
N ILE A 193 14.12 3.79 14.51
CA ILE A 193 12.68 4.00 14.56
C ILE A 193 12.01 2.65 14.82
N GLU A 194 11.64 2.40 16.07
CA GLU A 194 10.75 1.30 16.40
C GLU A 194 9.43 1.46 15.63
N TYR A 195 8.89 0.36 15.08
CA TYR A 195 7.59 0.29 14.39
C TYR A 195 6.39 0.83 15.21
N ASN A 196 6.63 1.19 16.47
CA ASN A 196 5.60 1.51 17.44
C ASN A 196 5.03 2.92 17.29
N ASN A 197 5.77 3.92 16.80
CA ASN A 197 5.24 5.29 16.76
C ASN A 197 5.79 6.15 15.59
N HIS A 198 4.88 6.52 14.69
CA HIS A 198 4.98 7.58 13.66
C HIS A 198 5.50 7.19 12.27
N PHE A 199 4.62 6.53 11.52
CA PHE A 199 4.63 6.29 10.07
C PHE A 199 5.11 7.47 9.19
N ILE A 200 4.86 8.71 9.61
CA ILE A 200 5.21 9.94 8.89
C ILE A 200 6.74 10.16 8.83
N ARG A 201 7.52 9.53 9.73
CA ARG A 201 8.97 9.74 9.80
C ARG A 201 9.75 9.02 8.70
N GLU A 202 9.25 7.89 8.20
CA GLU A 202 9.88 7.12 7.12
C GLU A 202 9.34 7.46 5.72
N ALA A 203 8.28 8.27 5.65
CA ALA A 203 7.68 8.68 4.38
C ALA A 203 8.60 9.60 3.57
N ASP A 204 8.47 9.53 2.25
CA ASP A 204 9.05 10.51 1.34
C ASP A 204 8.78 11.96 1.80
N PRO A 205 9.75 12.90 1.68
CA PRO A 205 9.56 14.29 2.13
C PRO A 205 8.32 14.99 1.54
N ILE A 206 7.95 14.72 0.29
CA ILE A 206 6.76 15.31 -0.34
C ILE A 206 5.49 14.76 0.32
N LEU A 207 5.46 13.44 0.54
CA LEU A 207 4.36 12.83 1.32
C LEU A 207 4.31 13.38 2.73
N LYS A 208 5.47 13.58 3.37
CA LYS A 208 5.58 14.13 4.72
C LYS A 208 4.97 15.53 4.82
N THR A 209 5.29 16.42 3.89
CA THR A 209 4.69 17.77 3.83
C THR A 209 3.17 17.67 3.73
N VAL A 210 2.64 16.91 2.77
CA VAL A 210 1.18 16.76 2.59
C VAL A 210 0.52 16.08 3.81
N LEU A 211 1.20 15.13 4.45
CA LEU A 211 0.72 14.47 5.67
C LEU A 211 0.68 15.41 6.88
N CYS A 212 1.67 16.29 7.02
CA CYS A 212 1.74 17.28 8.10
C CYS A 212 0.72 18.42 7.90
N ASP A 213 0.59 18.95 6.67
CA ASP A 213 -0.34 20.05 6.36
C ASP A 213 -1.82 19.62 6.55
N GLY A 214 -2.12 18.33 6.33
CA GLY A 214 -3.44 17.75 6.57
C GLY A 214 -3.79 17.50 8.04
N LEU A 215 -2.81 17.56 8.96
CA LEU A 215 -3.02 17.45 10.41
C LEU A 215 -3.29 18.82 11.03
N ASP A 216 -2.57 19.87 10.63
CA ASP A 216 -2.75 21.23 11.16
C ASP A 216 -4.09 21.86 10.78
N SER A 217 -4.64 21.50 9.62
CA SER A 217 -5.97 21.93 9.18
C SER A 217 -7.12 21.32 9.98
N ARG A 218 -6.88 20.26 10.78
CA ARG A 218 -7.90 19.63 11.65
C ARG A 218 -7.82 20.06 13.10
N VAL A 219 -6.81 20.83 13.50
CA VAL A 219 -6.72 21.45 14.84
C VAL A 219 -7.49 22.78 14.88
N LYS A 220 -7.98 23.27 13.73
CA LYS A 220 -8.68 24.56 13.60
C LYS A 220 -10.21 24.47 13.49
N HIS A 221 -10.82 23.30 13.67
CA HIS A 221 -12.29 23.14 13.64
C HIS A 221 -12.79 22.23 14.74
#